data_AF-A0A1J4LZ96-F1
#
_entry.id   AF-A0A1J4LZ96-F1
#
_cell.length_a   1.000
_cell.length_b   1.000
_cell.length_c   1.000
_cell.angle_alpha   90.00
_cell.angle_beta   90.00
_cell.angle_gamma   90.00
#
_symmetry.space_group_name_H-M   'P 1'
#
loop_
_entity.id
_entity.type
_entity.pdbx_description
1 polymer ?
#
loop_
_entity_poly.entity_id
_entity_poly.type
_entity_poly.pdbx_seq_one_letter_code
_entity_poly.pdbx_strand_id
1 'polypeptide(L)'
;MTAADSPRRPSLRSLAVGAIGGLLNVTCVLALFVRGSYPILDSPTQLAVLALAGFALGFVALFITSYTRLLTPAVGFLAVLVGTVYLELTTPLPEWEELGDYVIVDGPTHVSSYAHTWYVWLSLVVVAGLVEFGLRRGYGVGDGRLRNLPSLPFSRRGLGRTVGTAAGLVGLATALLVLRAGIQPSASVVVVFVVATAVTAIPLAALLSRGLVVPIALFALVPYALAVEVFVTTDSPVHILLFGPYALVLLVAAAVEYWLRAKLGGWDGGRFANRQSA
;
A
#
# COMPACT_ATOMS: atom_id res chain seq x y z
N MET A 1 -28.86 9.60 -6.05
CA MET A 1 -28.47 8.22 -5.68
C MET A 1 -29.71 7.36 -5.84
N THR A 2 -29.79 6.57 -6.90
CA THR A 2 -30.89 5.62 -7.07
C THR A 2 -30.63 4.40 -6.19
N ALA A 3 -31.68 3.65 -5.82
CA ALA A 3 -31.61 2.50 -4.90
C ALA A 3 -30.62 1.39 -5.34
N ALA A 4 -30.09 1.44 -6.56
CA ALA A 4 -29.09 0.53 -7.11
C ALA A 4 -27.65 0.74 -6.57
N ASP A 5 -27.35 1.86 -5.90
CA ASP A 5 -26.00 2.20 -5.42
C ASP A 5 -25.74 1.84 -3.94
N SER A 6 -26.64 1.09 -3.31
CA SER A 6 -26.45 0.67 -1.91
C SER A 6 -25.31 -0.34 -1.83
N PRO A 7 -24.23 -0.10 -1.04
CA PRO A 7 -23.16 -1.07 -0.89
C PRO A 7 -23.75 -2.39 -0.39
N ARG A 8 -23.60 -3.45 -1.18
CA ARG A 8 -24.12 -4.77 -0.79
C ARG A 8 -23.40 -5.22 0.47
N ARG A 9 -24.16 -5.72 1.44
CA ARG A 9 -23.59 -6.22 2.70
C ARG A 9 -22.46 -7.23 2.40
N PRO A 10 -21.35 -7.20 3.16
CA PRO A 10 -20.29 -8.19 3.04
C PRO A 10 -20.86 -9.61 3.12
N SER A 11 -20.43 -10.48 2.21
CA SER A 11 -20.81 -11.89 2.27
C SER A 11 -20.03 -12.59 3.39
N LEU A 12 -20.65 -13.57 4.06
CA LEU A 12 -19.96 -14.42 5.05
C LEU A 12 -18.69 -15.04 4.46
N ARG A 13 -18.71 -15.40 3.18
CA ARG A 13 -17.54 -15.92 2.47
C ARG A 13 -16.40 -14.91 2.42
N SER A 14 -16.68 -13.64 2.13
CA SER A 14 -15.65 -12.60 2.10
C SER A 14 -15.04 -12.36 3.47
N LEU A 15 -15.88 -12.36 4.51
CA LEU A 15 -15.43 -12.25 5.91
C LEU A 15 -14.56 -13.45 6.31
N ALA A 16 -14.98 -14.68 5.96
CA ALA A 16 -14.22 -15.88 6.24
C ALA A 16 -12.86 -15.90 5.53
N VAL A 17 -12.82 -15.52 4.24
CA VAL A 17 -11.57 -15.42 3.47
C VAL A 17 -10.63 -14.36 4.07
N GLY A 18 -11.17 -13.21 4.50
CA GLY A 18 -10.41 -12.23 5.27
C GLY A 18 -9.86 -12.82 6.57
N ALA A 19 -10.71 -13.45 7.38
CA ALA A 19 -10.31 -14.05 8.66
C ALA A 19 -9.18 -15.09 8.49
N ILE A 20 -9.29 -15.95 7.47
CA ILE A 20 -8.24 -16.91 7.11
C ILE A 20 -6.94 -16.17 6.76
N GLY A 21 -6.99 -15.12 5.94
CA GLY A 21 -5.81 -14.31 5.60
C GLY A 21 -5.15 -13.68 6.81
N GLY A 22 -5.94 -13.11 7.72
CA GLY A 22 -5.43 -12.53 8.96
C GLY A 22 -4.78 -13.57 9.86
N LEU A 23 -5.44 -14.71 10.07
CA LEU A 23 -4.91 -15.80 10.90
C LEU A 23 -3.63 -16.41 10.31
N LEU A 24 -3.58 -16.61 8.99
CA LEU A 24 -2.39 -17.12 8.31
C LEU A 24 -1.21 -16.15 8.45
N ASN A 25 -1.44 -14.85 8.29
CA ASN A 25 -0.40 -13.84 8.47
C ASN A 25 0.16 -13.87 9.89
N VAL A 26 -0.72 -13.80 10.91
CA VAL A 26 -0.31 -13.82 12.32
C VAL A 26 0.43 -15.09 12.66
N THR A 27 -0.09 -16.25 12.26
CA THR A 27 0.56 -17.54 12.54
C THR A 27 1.95 -17.60 11.94
N CYS A 28 2.10 -17.13 10.69
CA CYS A 28 3.39 -17.10 10.00
C CYS A 28 4.38 -16.16 10.69
N VAL A 29 3.95 -14.93 11.01
CA VAL A 29 4.77 -13.96 11.75
C VAL A 29 5.20 -14.51 13.10
N LEU A 30 4.27 -15.06 13.89
CA LEU A 30 4.58 -15.63 15.20
C LEU A 30 5.54 -16.82 15.11
N ALA A 31 5.38 -17.69 14.11
CA ALA A 31 6.29 -18.81 13.91
C ALA A 31 7.73 -18.34 13.60
N LEU A 32 7.88 -17.28 12.80
CA LEU A 32 9.18 -16.67 12.52
C LEU A 32 9.76 -15.96 13.75
N PHE A 33 8.94 -15.28 14.54
CA PHE A 33 9.37 -14.66 15.79
C PHE A 33 9.86 -15.70 16.81
N VAL A 34 9.16 -16.83 16.92
CA VAL A 34 9.59 -17.96 17.77
C VAL A 34 10.90 -18.55 17.28
N ARG A 35 11.07 -18.70 15.95
CA ARG A 35 12.32 -19.19 15.36
C ARG A 35 13.52 -18.30 15.67
N GLY A 36 13.33 -16.98 15.67
CA GLY A 36 14.39 -16.01 15.96
C GLY A 36 14.50 -15.61 17.43
N SER A 37 13.78 -16.26 18.35
CA SER A 37 13.75 -15.92 19.79
C SER A 37 13.55 -14.42 20.07
N TYR A 38 12.62 -13.78 19.35
CA TYR A 38 12.42 -12.33 19.45
C TYR A 38 11.89 -11.92 20.85
N PRO A 39 12.53 -10.95 21.56
CA PRO A 39 12.16 -10.54 22.93
C PRO A 39 10.72 -10.04 23.11
N ILE A 40 10.09 -9.59 22.03
CA ILE A 40 8.69 -9.17 22.03
C ILE A 40 7.71 -10.30 22.44
N LEU A 41 8.14 -11.56 22.37
CA LEU A 41 7.37 -12.72 22.84
C LEU A 41 7.17 -12.69 24.36
N ASP A 42 8.08 -12.04 25.09
CA ASP A 42 8.02 -11.92 26.55
C ASP A 42 7.09 -10.78 27.01
N SER A 43 6.57 -9.98 26.07
CA SER A 43 5.63 -8.89 26.35
C SER A 43 4.23 -9.18 25.80
N PRO A 44 3.28 -9.66 26.62
CA PRO A 44 1.92 -9.98 26.17
C PRO A 44 1.22 -8.81 25.47
N THR A 45 1.45 -7.59 25.93
CA THR A 45 0.83 -6.37 25.36
C THR A 45 1.38 -6.08 23.96
N GLN A 46 2.70 -6.13 23.77
CA GLN A 46 3.29 -5.89 22.46
C GLN A 46 2.92 -7.00 21.48
N LEU A 47 2.89 -8.26 21.95
CA LEU A 47 2.45 -9.41 21.18
C LEU A 47 0.99 -9.27 20.73
N ALA A 48 0.09 -8.81 21.59
CA ALA A 48 -1.32 -8.58 21.24
C ALA A 48 -1.48 -7.49 20.18
N VAL A 49 -0.73 -6.39 20.28
CA VAL A 49 -0.73 -5.32 19.28
C VAL A 49 -0.20 -5.83 17.93
N LEU A 50 0.90 -6.59 17.94
CA LEU A 50 1.49 -7.20 16.75
C LEU A 50 0.51 -8.17 16.08
N ALA A 51 -0.14 -9.03 16.86
CA ALA A 51 -1.12 -9.99 16.37
C ALA A 51 -2.34 -9.28 15.76
N LEU A 52 -2.85 -8.22 16.41
CA LEU A 52 -3.97 -7.45 15.87
C LEU A 52 -3.60 -6.75 14.55
N ALA A 53 -2.42 -6.13 14.50
CA ALA A 53 -1.91 -5.45 13.32
C ALA A 53 -1.66 -6.42 12.15
N GLY A 54 -0.99 -7.54 12.43
CA GLY A 54 -0.78 -8.62 11.47
C GLY A 54 -2.09 -9.22 10.97
N PHE A 55 -3.05 -9.43 11.87
CA PHE A 55 -4.39 -9.92 11.50
C PHE A 55 -5.07 -8.93 10.56
N ALA A 56 -5.09 -7.64 10.91
CA ALA A 56 -5.74 -6.60 10.12
C ALA A 56 -5.14 -6.52 8.70
N LEU A 57 -3.82 -6.61 8.56
CA LEU A 57 -3.15 -6.59 7.27
C LEU A 57 -3.61 -7.73 6.35
N GLY A 58 -3.50 -8.97 6.83
CA GLY A 58 -3.92 -10.17 6.07
C GLY A 58 -5.43 -10.20 5.82
N PHE A 59 -6.21 -9.77 6.82
CA PHE A 59 -7.67 -9.67 6.71
C PHE A 59 -8.08 -8.71 5.62
N VAL A 60 -7.59 -7.47 5.64
CA VAL A 60 -8.01 -6.44 4.69
C VAL A 60 -7.62 -6.83 3.26
N ALA A 61 -6.41 -7.36 3.04
CA ALA A 61 -5.95 -7.75 1.71
C ALA A 61 -6.83 -8.83 1.07
N LEU A 62 -7.13 -9.91 1.80
CA LEU A 62 -7.95 -11.01 1.28
C LEU A 62 -9.45 -10.69 1.31
N PHE A 63 -9.92 -9.89 2.28
CA PHE A 63 -11.29 -9.40 2.32
C PHE A 63 -11.59 -8.52 1.10
N ILE A 64 -10.78 -7.50 0.81
CA ILE A 64 -10.96 -6.64 -0.36
C ILE A 64 -10.97 -7.48 -1.62
N THR A 65 -10.01 -8.40 -1.74
CA THR A 65 -9.89 -9.28 -2.91
C THR A 65 -11.14 -10.13 -3.13
N SER A 66 -11.63 -10.79 -2.09
CA SER A 66 -12.82 -11.65 -2.18
C SER A 66 -14.11 -10.85 -2.35
N TYR A 67 -14.21 -9.66 -1.75
CA TYR A 67 -15.39 -8.80 -1.79
C TYR A 67 -15.54 -8.05 -3.13
N THR A 68 -14.41 -7.67 -3.74
CA THR A 68 -14.38 -6.82 -4.95
C THR A 68 -13.92 -7.55 -6.22
N ARG A 69 -13.22 -8.68 -6.07
CA ARG A 69 -12.50 -9.43 -7.12
C ARG A 69 -11.35 -8.66 -7.78
N LEU A 70 -10.82 -7.67 -7.07
CA LEU A 70 -9.50 -7.10 -7.33
C LEU A 70 -8.44 -8.07 -6.81
N LEU A 71 -7.48 -8.50 -7.63
CA LEU A 71 -6.49 -9.50 -7.24
C LEU A 71 -5.20 -8.89 -6.66
N THR A 72 -4.85 -7.69 -7.09
CA THR A 72 -3.59 -7.01 -6.74
C THR A 72 -3.41 -6.80 -5.23
N PRO A 73 -4.46 -6.49 -4.43
CA PRO A 73 -4.36 -6.45 -2.97
C PRO A 73 -3.82 -7.76 -2.36
N ALA A 74 -4.39 -8.91 -2.73
CA ALA A 74 -3.94 -10.21 -2.24
C ALA A 74 -2.55 -10.58 -2.79
N VAL A 75 -2.29 -10.32 -4.07
CA VAL A 75 -0.99 -10.63 -4.70
C VAL A 75 0.13 -9.83 -4.03
N GLY A 76 -0.06 -8.52 -3.83
CA GLY A 76 0.91 -7.67 -3.15
C GLY A 76 1.16 -8.10 -1.71
N PHE A 77 0.09 -8.39 -0.95
CA PHE A 77 0.22 -8.92 0.40
C PHE A 77 1.01 -10.24 0.44
N LEU A 78 0.67 -11.21 -0.41
CA LEU A 78 1.36 -12.49 -0.47
C LEU A 78 2.81 -12.33 -0.91
N ALA A 79 3.10 -11.45 -1.87
CA ALA A 79 4.47 -11.17 -2.31
C ALA A 79 5.34 -10.65 -1.17
N VAL A 80 4.83 -9.70 -0.37
CA VAL A 80 5.57 -9.17 0.80
C VAL A 80 5.72 -10.23 1.88
N LEU A 81 4.67 -10.99 2.20
CA LEU A 81 4.75 -12.04 3.21
C LEU A 81 5.74 -13.14 2.80
N VAL A 82 5.64 -13.66 1.57
CA VAL A 82 6.54 -14.68 1.05
C VAL A 82 7.97 -14.15 0.95
N GLY A 83 8.16 -12.90 0.52
CA GLY A 83 9.47 -12.25 0.51
C GLY A 83 10.07 -12.13 1.91
N THR A 84 9.27 -11.74 2.90
CA THR A 84 9.69 -11.67 4.30
C THR A 84 10.10 -13.05 4.84
N VAL A 85 9.27 -14.07 4.59
CA VAL A 85 9.56 -15.46 4.98
C VAL A 85 10.85 -15.92 4.31
N TYR A 86 11.01 -15.67 3.01
CA TYR A 86 12.20 -16.04 2.27
C TYR A 86 13.46 -15.38 2.86
N LEU A 87 13.43 -14.07 3.09
CA LEU A 87 14.56 -13.35 3.68
C LEU A 87 14.88 -13.89 5.08
N GLU A 88 13.89 -14.01 5.96
CA GLU A 88 14.10 -14.52 7.33
C GLU A 88 14.64 -15.96 7.35
N LEU A 89 14.24 -16.81 6.39
CA LEU A 89 14.73 -18.18 6.29
C LEU A 89 16.12 -18.30 5.68
N THR A 90 16.55 -17.34 4.86
CA THR A 90 17.80 -17.39 4.08
C THR A 90 18.92 -16.52 4.63
N THR A 91 18.63 -15.60 5.54
CA THR A 91 19.64 -14.83 6.28
C THR A 91 20.01 -15.50 7.59
N PRO A 92 21.20 -15.18 8.17
CA PRO A 92 21.54 -15.59 9.53
C PRO A 92 20.47 -15.16 10.54
N LEU A 93 20.29 -15.96 11.59
CA LEU A 93 19.39 -15.60 12.69
C LEU A 93 19.95 -14.39 13.45
N PRO A 94 19.10 -13.48 13.94
CA PRO A 94 19.54 -12.41 14.81
C PRO A 94 20.03 -12.96 16.14
N GLU A 95 21.10 -12.37 16.67
CA GLU A 95 21.61 -12.63 18.01
C GLU A 95 21.20 -11.48 18.93
N TRP A 96 20.67 -11.81 20.09
CA TRP A 96 20.16 -10.84 21.06
C TRP A 96 21.14 -10.75 22.22
N GLU A 97 21.71 -9.57 22.43
CA GLU A 97 22.62 -9.28 23.52
C GLU A 97 22.07 -8.17 24.41
N GLU A 98 22.51 -8.11 25.67
CA GLU A 98 22.16 -7.05 26.61
C GLU A 98 23.36 -6.12 26.82
N LEU A 99 23.20 -4.83 26.53
CA LEU A 99 24.17 -3.79 26.88
C LEU A 99 23.56 -2.87 27.95
N GLY A 100 23.81 -3.22 29.21
CA GLY A 100 23.14 -2.57 30.35
C GLY A 100 21.65 -2.90 30.34
N ASP A 101 20.79 -1.88 30.37
CA ASP A 101 19.33 -2.03 30.30
C ASP A 101 18.78 -2.04 28.85
N TYR A 102 19.65 -2.06 27.83
CA TYR A 102 19.25 -2.04 26.42
C TYR A 102 19.46 -3.40 25.76
N VAL A 103 18.43 -3.87 25.05
CA VAL A 103 18.55 -5.02 24.15
C VAL A 103 19.20 -4.56 22.85
N ILE A 104 20.35 -5.14 22.53
CA ILE A 104 21.04 -4.98 21.26
C ILE A 104 20.75 -6.21 20.40
N VAL A 105 20.63 -5.97 19.10
CA VAL A 105 20.50 -7.03 18.11
C VAL A 105 21.69 -6.98 17.17
N ASP A 106 22.36 -8.11 17.02
CA ASP A 106 23.30 -8.34 15.92
C ASP A 106 22.61 -9.17 14.83
N GLY A 107 22.76 -8.75 13.58
CA GLY A 107 22.13 -9.38 12.43
C GLY A 107 20.74 -8.85 12.03
N PRO A 108 20.19 -9.40 10.92
CA PRO A 108 18.98 -8.87 10.29
C PRO A 108 17.69 -9.28 11.01
N THR A 109 16.70 -8.38 11.03
CA THR A 109 15.39 -8.60 11.68
C THR A 109 14.20 -8.39 10.73
N HIS A 110 14.19 -9.11 9.61
CA HIS A 110 13.22 -8.85 8.52
C HIS A 110 11.77 -9.04 8.93
N VAL A 111 11.44 -10.09 9.67
CA VAL A 111 10.06 -10.31 10.15
C VAL A 111 9.61 -9.23 11.14
N SER A 112 10.53 -8.73 11.97
CA SER A 112 10.26 -7.60 12.86
C SER A 112 9.96 -6.34 12.05
N SER A 113 10.83 -5.98 11.10
CA SER A 113 10.61 -4.85 10.19
C SER A 113 9.26 -4.96 9.45
N TYR A 114 8.92 -6.14 8.93
CA TYR A 114 7.63 -6.38 8.26
C TYR A 114 6.44 -6.14 9.20
N ALA A 115 6.43 -6.80 10.36
CA ALA A 115 5.30 -6.78 11.27
C ALA A 115 5.07 -5.39 11.89
N HIS A 116 6.15 -4.68 12.15
CA HIS A 116 6.09 -3.36 12.77
C HIS A 116 5.79 -2.22 11.80
N THR A 117 5.99 -2.41 10.50
CA THR A 117 5.64 -1.45 9.45
C THR A 117 4.35 -1.85 8.73
N TRP A 118 3.48 -2.64 9.38
CA TRP A 118 2.17 -3.09 8.87
C TRP A 118 1.34 -1.99 8.21
N TYR A 119 1.41 -0.75 8.71
CA TYR A 119 0.69 0.40 8.19
C TYR A 119 1.17 0.81 6.79
N VAL A 120 2.46 0.62 6.47
CA VAL A 120 3.01 0.82 5.12
C VAL A 120 2.38 -0.18 4.17
N TRP A 121 2.44 -1.47 4.52
CA TRP A 121 1.87 -2.54 3.69
C TRP A 121 0.37 -2.37 3.48
N LEU A 122 -0.37 -2.00 4.53
CA LEU A 122 -1.80 -1.76 4.44
C LEU A 122 -2.12 -0.59 3.49
N SER A 123 -1.34 0.51 3.57
CA SER A 123 -1.52 1.66 2.66
C SER A 123 -1.26 1.26 1.20
N LEU A 124 -0.23 0.45 0.94
CA LEU A 124 0.11 -0.03 -0.40
C LEU A 124 -0.93 -1.02 -0.95
N VAL A 125 -1.51 -1.86 -0.10
CA VAL A 125 -2.64 -2.75 -0.47
C VAL A 125 -3.84 -1.93 -0.95
N VAL A 126 -4.15 -0.82 -0.29
CA VAL A 126 -5.23 0.10 -0.71
C VAL A 126 -4.91 0.72 -2.07
N VAL A 127 -3.68 1.23 -2.26
CA VAL A 127 -3.25 1.83 -3.52
C VAL A 127 -3.30 0.80 -4.65
N ALA A 128 -2.77 -0.40 -4.44
CA ALA A 128 -2.80 -1.48 -5.41
C ALA A 128 -4.22 -1.83 -5.88
N GLY A 129 -5.18 -1.88 -4.95
CA GLY A 129 -6.59 -2.07 -5.28
C GLY A 129 -7.17 -0.95 -6.13
N LEU A 130 -6.85 0.31 -5.82
CA LEU A 130 -7.30 1.47 -6.60
C LEU A 130 -6.70 1.50 -8.00
N VAL A 131 -5.42 1.13 -8.14
CA VAL A 131 -4.74 1.04 -9.43
C VAL A 131 -5.40 -0.02 -10.30
N GLU A 132 -5.58 -1.24 -9.78
CA GLU A 132 -6.27 -2.29 -10.54
C GLU A 132 -7.70 -1.89 -10.90
N PHE A 133 -8.43 -1.30 -9.96
CA PHE A 133 -9.78 -0.81 -10.22
C PHE A 133 -9.81 0.21 -11.37
N GLY A 134 -8.93 1.21 -11.33
CA GLY A 134 -8.82 2.23 -12.37
C GLY A 134 -8.47 1.64 -13.73
N LEU A 135 -7.50 0.72 -13.78
CA LEU A 135 -7.08 0.06 -15.02
C LEU A 135 -8.21 -0.82 -15.59
N ARG A 136 -8.82 -1.68 -14.77
CA ARG A 136 -9.86 -2.61 -15.24
C ARG A 136 -11.14 -1.90 -15.66
N ARG A 137 -11.57 -0.87 -14.93
CA ARG A 137 -12.75 -0.08 -15.31
C ARG A 137 -12.48 0.84 -16.49
N GLY A 138 -11.31 1.48 -16.54
CA GLY A 138 -10.92 2.40 -17.59
C GLY A 138 -10.73 1.71 -18.94
N TYR A 139 -10.06 0.56 -18.94
CA TYR A 139 -9.69 -0.18 -20.15
C TYR A 139 -10.57 -1.41 -20.42
N GLY A 140 -11.61 -1.65 -19.62
CA GLY A 140 -12.53 -2.78 -19.80
C GLY A 140 -11.93 -4.17 -19.53
N VAL A 141 -10.73 -4.23 -18.94
CA VAL A 141 -10.01 -5.49 -18.70
C VAL A 141 -10.69 -6.31 -17.61
N GLY A 142 -11.41 -7.36 -18.00
CA GLY A 142 -12.08 -8.27 -17.08
C GLY A 142 -13.18 -7.60 -16.22
N ASP A 143 -13.80 -6.52 -16.71
CA ASP A 143 -14.79 -5.72 -15.97
C ASP A 143 -15.99 -6.55 -15.50
N GLY A 144 -16.45 -7.53 -16.29
CA GLY A 144 -17.57 -8.42 -15.95
C GLY A 144 -17.36 -9.29 -14.70
N ARG A 145 -16.13 -9.33 -14.16
CA ARG A 145 -15.84 -10.02 -12.90
C ARG A 145 -15.85 -9.11 -11.68
N LEU A 146 -15.78 -7.79 -11.82
CA LEU A 146 -15.74 -6.84 -10.69
C LEU A 146 -17.07 -6.82 -9.93
N ARG A 147 -17.02 -6.63 -8.61
CA ARG A 147 -18.21 -6.61 -7.73
C ARG A 147 -18.08 -5.51 -6.69
N ASN A 148 -19.22 -4.96 -6.25
CA ASN A 148 -19.31 -4.04 -5.11
C ASN A 148 -18.33 -2.84 -5.18
N LEU A 149 -18.03 -2.38 -6.39
CA LEU A 149 -17.17 -1.23 -6.66
C LEU A 149 -18.00 -0.12 -7.31
N PRO A 150 -17.68 1.14 -7.03
CA PRO A 150 -18.37 2.27 -7.65
C PRO A 150 -18.20 2.25 -9.18
N SER A 151 -19.09 2.95 -9.86
CA SER A 151 -18.96 3.23 -11.28
C SER A 151 -17.98 4.38 -11.54
N LEU A 152 -17.33 4.37 -12.70
CA LEU A 152 -16.55 5.48 -13.22
C LEU A 152 -17.33 6.19 -14.34
N PRO A 153 -17.10 7.49 -14.58
CA PRO A 153 -16.17 8.37 -13.87
C PRO A 153 -16.68 8.81 -12.48
N PHE A 154 -15.76 9.12 -11.57
CA PHE A 154 -16.11 9.73 -10.30
C PHE A 154 -16.56 11.19 -10.47
N SER A 155 -17.44 11.66 -9.59
CA SER A 155 -17.65 13.10 -9.40
C SER A 155 -16.35 13.76 -8.90
N ARG A 156 -16.13 15.06 -9.15
CA ARG A 156 -14.92 15.77 -8.68
C ARG A 156 -14.68 15.58 -7.18
N ARG A 157 -15.75 15.66 -6.38
CA ARG A 157 -15.72 15.42 -4.92
C ARG A 157 -15.39 13.96 -4.58
N GLY A 158 -15.96 13.01 -5.32
CA GLY A 158 -15.68 11.57 -5.16
C GLY A 158 -14.22 11.23 -5.48
N LEU A 159 -13.70 11.77 -6.59
CA LEU A 159 -12.31 11.62 -7.00
C LEU A 159 -11.37 12.20 -5.93
N GLY A 160 -11.57 13.46 -5.54
CA GLY A 160 -10.74 14.13 -4.54
C GLY A 160 -10.74 13.41 -3.19
N ARG A 161 -11.90 12.89 -2.76
CA ARG A 161 -12.01 12.07 -1.55
C ARG A 161 -11.24 10.77 -1.68
N THR A 162 -11.46 9.98 -2.74
CA THR A 162 -10.80 8.68 -2.92
C THR A 162 -9.29 8.83 -3.03
N VAL A 163 -8.82 9.74 -3.88
CA VAL A 163 -7.38 10.00 -4.07
C VAL A 163 -6.77 10.57 -2.81
N GLY A 164 -7.38 11.60 -2.21
CA GLY A 164 -6.87 12.24 -1.00
C GLY A 164 -6.81 11.29 0.18
N THR A 165 -7.80 10.42 0.38
CA THR A 165 -7.77 9.41 1.44
C THR A 165 -6.67 8.38 1.19
N ALA A 166 -6.57 7.80 -0.01
CA ALA A 166 -5.56 6.78 -0.29
C ALA A 166 -4.13 7.34 -0.23
N ALA A 167 -3.90 8.49 -0.84
CA ALA A 167 -2.61 9.17 -0.81
C ALA A 167 -2.25 9.65 0.60
N GLY A 168 -3.22 10.17 1.35
CA GLY A 168 -3.02 10.57 2.75
C GLY A 168 -2.69 9.40 3.66
N LEU A 169 -3.23 8.20 3.40
CA LEU A 169 -2.84 6.97 4.11
C LEU A 169 -1.38 6.60 3.84
N VAL A 170 -0.91 6.72 2.59
CA VAL A 170 0.52 6.52 2.26
C VAL A 170 1.38 7.59 2.91
N GLY A 171 0.95 8.86 2.87
CA GLY A 171 1.62 9.97 3.56
C GLY A 171 1.78 9.72 5.05
N LEU A 172 0.69 9.33 5.72
CA LEU A 172 0.68 9.01 7.15
C LEU A 172 1.56 7.80 7.47
N ALA A 173 1.43 6.73 6.69
CA ALA A 173 2.25 5.54 6.85
C ALA A 173 3.74 5.87 6.71
N THR A 174 4.11 6.66 5.71
CA THR A 174 5.51 7.06 5.47
C THR A 174 6.02 7.98 6.58
N ALA A 175 5.18 8.89 7.10
CA ALA A 175 5.53 9.73 8.24
C ALA A 175 5.75 8.92 9.52
N LEU A 176 4.92 7.90 9.77
CA LEU A 176 5.09 6.96 10.90
C LEU A 176 6.37 6.13 10.76
N LEU A 177 6.72 5.72 9.54
CA LEU A 177 7.97 5.01 9.26
C LEU A 177 9.18 5.88 9.66
N VAL A 178 9.18 7.16 9.26
CA VAL A 178 10.25 8.11 9.59
C VAL A 178 10.33 8.43 11.08
N LEU A 179 9.18 8.59 11.74
CA LEU A 179 9.12 8.77 13.20
C LEU A 179 9.71 7.57 13.94
N ARG A 180 9.43 6.36 13.45
CA ARG A 180 9.97 5.12 14.03
C ARG A 180 11.49 5.03 13.88
N ALA A 181 12.03 5.55 12.77
CA ALA A 181 13.47 5.64 12.53
C ALA A 181 14.18 6.74 13.36
N GLY A 182 13.44 7.49 14.19
CA GLY A 182 14.03 8.43 15.15
C GLY A 182 14.41 9.81 14.59
N ILE A 183 13.88 10.22 13.43
CA ILE A 183 14.21 11.54 12.84
C ILE A 183 13.76 12.70 13.75
N GLN A 184 14.71 13.60 14.03
CA GLN A 184 14.48 14.96 14.51
C GLN A 184 15.14 15.97 13.55
N PRO A 185 14.54 17.15 13.27
CA PRO A 185 13.39 17.76 13.93
C PRO A 185 12.02 17.31 13.38
N SER A 186 10.97 17.53 14.17
CA SER A 186 9.57 17.18 13.86
C SER A 186 9.03 17.81 12.58
N ALA A 187 9.59 18.93 12.13
CA ALA A 187 9.23 19.57 10.86
C ALA A 187 9.44 18.65 9.64
N SER A 188 10.45 17.78 9.68
CA SER A 188 10.74 16.82 8.61
C SER A 188 9.61 15.80 8.42
N VAL A 189 8.89 15.46 9.49
CA VAL A 189 7.75 14.51 9.44
C VAL A 189 6.60 15.08 8.61
N VAL A 190 6.34 16.39 8.75
CA VAL A 190 5.32 17.09 7.95
C VAL A 190 5.72 17.13 6.49
N VAL A 191 7.00 17.40 6.19
CA VAL A 191 7.52 17.38 4.82
C VAL A 191 7.35 16.00 4.21
N VAL A 192 7.76 14.94 4.93
CA VAL A 192 7.60 13.54 4.51
C VAL A 192 6.14 13.21 4.21
N PHE A 193 5.22 13.58 5.12
CA PHE A 193 3.79 13.38 4.91
C PHE A 193 3.32 14.03 3.60
N VAL A 194 3.70 15.28 3.36
CA VAL A 194 3.30 16.03 2.16
C VAL A 194 3.86 15.39 0.89
N VAL A 195 5.15 15.08 0.85
CA VAL A 195 5.78 14.54 -0.37
C VAL A 195 5.30 13.12 -0.68
N ALA A 196 5.12 12.27 0.33
CA ALA A 196 4.58 10.92 0.16
C ALA A 196 3.09 10.92 -0.24
N THR A 197 2.32 11.90 0.26
CA THR A 197 0.95 12.14 -0.22
C THR A 197 0.98 12.58 -1.69
N ALA A 198 1.81 13.56 -2.05
CA ALA A 198 1.87 14.09 -3.41
C ALA A 198 2.29 13.03 -4.44
N VAL A 199 3.35 12.27 -4.15
CA VAL A 199 3.89 11.24 -5.06
C VAL A 199 2.87 10.13 -5.34
N THR A 200 1.94 9.88 -4.41
CA THR A 200 0.84 8.91 -4.57
C THR A 200 -0.40 9.53 -5.21
N ALA A 201 -0.75 10.76 -4.83
CA ALA A 201 -1.96 11.44 -5.29
C ALA A 201 -1.94 11.72 -6.80
N ILE A 202 -0.78 12.15 -7.32
CA ILE A 202 -0.61 12.53 -8.73
C ILE A 202 -0.94 11.36 -9.68
N PRO A 203 -0.27 10.19 -9.59
CA PRO A 203 -0.55 9.09 -10.51
C PRO A 203 -1.96 8.51 -10.31
N LEU A 204 -2.48 8.44 -9.07
CA LEU A 204 -3.84 7.99 -8.81
C LEU A 204 -4.89 8.95 -9.41
N ALA A 205 -4.71 10.26 -9.27
CA ALA A 205 -5.58 11.24 -9.88
C ALA A 205 -5.53 11.15 -11.41
N ALA A 206 -4.33 11.02 -11.99
CA ALA A 206 -4.13 10.88 -13.43
C ALA A 206 -4.87 9.63 -13.98
N LEU A 207 -4.74 8.49 -13.31
CA LEU A 207 -5.42 7.25 -13.68
C LEU A 207 -6.94 7.35 -13.52
N LEU A 208 -7.44 7.78 -12.36
CA LEU A 208 -8.86 7.71 -12.05
C LEU A 208 -9.69 8.81 -12.72
N SER A 209 -9.06 9.92 -13.15
CA SER A 209 -9.73 11.00 -13.87
C SER A 209 -9.66 10.88 -15.38
N ARG A 210 -8.54 10.40 -15.91
CA ARG A 210 -8.21 10.45 -17.36
C ARG A 210 -7.71 9.12 -17.91
N GLY A 211 -7.58 8.09 -17.07
CA GLY A 211 -7.06 6.78 -17.49
C GLY A 211 -5.58 6.80 -17.84
N LEU A 212 -4.79 7.77 -17.40
CA LEU A 212 -3.36 7.86 -17.71
C LEU A 212 -2.58 6.74 -16.99
N VAL A 213 -1.71 6.03 -17.72
CA VAL A 213 -1.05 4.80 -17.23
C VAL A 213 0.45 5.00 -17.02
N VAL A 214 1.09 5.90 -17.77
CA VAL A 214 2.53 6.14 -17.65
C VAL A 214 2.92 6.59 -16.24
N PRO A 215 2.22 7.54 -15.59
CA PRO A 215 2.50 7.90 -14.20
C PRO A 215 2.38 6.73 -13.23
N ILE A 216 1.46 5.79 -13.48
CA ILE A 216 1.25 4.61 -12.63
C ILE A 216 2.40 3.61 -12.80
N ALA A 217 2.85 3.38 -14.03
CA ALA A 217 3.99 2.52 -14.31
C ALA A 217 5.26 3.05 -13.63
N LEU A 218 5.50 4.36 -13.71
CA LEU A 218 6.61 5.01 -13.01
C LEU A 218 6.42 4.99 -11.48
N PHE A 219 5.18 5.15 -11.00
CA PHE A 219 4.87 5.08 -9.57
C PHE A 219 5.22 3.72 -8.95
N ALA A 220 5.34 2.63 -9.72
CA ALA A 220 5.77 1.33 -9.19
C ALA A 220 7.15 1.36 -8.48
N LEU A 221 7.98 2.38 -8.77
CA LEU A 221 9.23 2.61 -8.04
C LEU A 221 9.02 3.07 -6.58
N VAL A 222 7.88 3.68 -6.24
CA VAL A 222 7.60 4.17 -4.88
C VAL A 222 7.31 3.01 -3.91
N PRO A 223 6.43 2.04 -4.20
CA PRO A 223 6.28 0.85 -3.36
C PRO A 223 7.59 0.06 -3.21
N TYR A 224 8.41 -0.01 -4.26
CA TYR A 224 9.73 -0.63 -4.20
C TYR A 224 10.66 0.11 -3.24
N ALA A 225 10.77 1.44 -3.37
CA ALA A 225 11.56 2.27 -2.48
C ALA A 225 11.11 2.15 -1.02
N LEU A 226 9.79 2.15 -0.75
CA LEU A 226 9.27 1.92 0.59
C LEU A 226 9.60 0.53 1.13
N ALA A 227 9.61 -0.51 0.29
CA ALA A 227 10.05 -1.83 0.73
C ALA A 227 11.54 -1.86 1.08
N VAL A 228 12.38 -1.16 0.32
CA VAL A 228 13.81 -0.99 0.65
C VAL A 228 13.98 -0.24 1.98
N GLU A 229 13.20 0.82 2.21
CA GLU A 229 13.22 1.56 3.49
C GLU A 229 12.83 0.68 4.68
N VAL A 230 11.88 -0.25 4.49
CA VAL A 230 11.48 -1.18 5.56
C VAL A 230 12.56 -2.23 5.85
N PHE A 231 13.19 -2.79 4.81
CA PHE A 231 14.04 -3.98 4.97
C PHE A 231 15.55 -3.72 4.98
N VAL A 232 16.01 -2.57 4.48
CA VAL A 232 17.44 -2.32 4.18
C VAL A 232 17.96 -1.04 4.83
N THR A 233 17.23 0.07 4.75
CA THR A 233 17.72 1.39 5.18
C THR A 233 17.07 1.88 6.48
N THR A 234 17.14 1.08 7.54
CA THR A 234 16.54 1.38 8.85
C THR A 234 17.10 2.64 9.51
N ASP A 235 18.31 3.06 9.13
CA ASP A 235 19.09 4.05 9.87
C ASP A 235 18.96 5.47 9.31
N SER A 236 18.47 5.64 8.07
CA SER A 236 18.35 6.97 7.45
C SER A 236 17.31 7.03 6.32
N PRO A 237 16.07 7.45 6.60
CA PRO A 237 15.03 7.60 5.59
C PRO A 237 15.14 8.91 4.79
N VAL A 238 16.35 9.46 4.63
CA VAL A 238 16.58 10.71 3.87
C VAL A 238 16.14 10.54 2.40
N HIS A 239 16.23 9.33 1.86
CA HIS A 239 15.80 9.03 0.48
C HIS A 239 14.29 9.24 0.28
N ILE A 240 13.47 9.18 1.33
CA ILE A 240 12.04 9.48 1.27
C ILE A 240 11.80 10.95 0.86
N LEU A 241 12.72 11.87 1.17
CA LEU A 241 12.62 13.26 0.72
C LEU A 241 12.71 13.39 -0.82
N LEU A 242 13.31 12.41 -1.50
CA LEU A 242 13.33 12.35 -2.97
C LEU A 242 11.94 12.12 -3.57
N PHE A 243 10.94 11.71 -2.78
CA PHE A 243 9.56 11.63 -3.24
C PHE A 243 9.01 12.99 -3.68
N GLY A 244 9.51 14.10 -3.12
CA GLY A 244 9.08 15.45 -3.52
C GLY A 244 9.46 15.76 -4.97
N PRO A 245 10.76 15.75 -5.32
CA PRO A 245 11.21 15.86 -6.70
C PRO A 245 10.59 14.79 -7.62
N TYR A 246 10.44 13.55 -7.14
CA TYR A 246 9.84 12.48 -7.94
C TYR A 246 8.36 12.72 -8.26
N ALA A 247 7.60 13.32 -7.34
CA ALA A 247 6.22 13.73 -7.58
C ALA A 247 6.12 14.71 -8.76
N LEU A 248 7.09 15.63 -8.91
CA LEU A 248 7.16 16.53 -10.07
C LEU A 248 7.44 15.76 -11.37
N VAL A 249 8.32 14.76 -11.34
CA VAL A 249 8.57 13.88 -12.49
C VAL A 249 7.29 13.14 -12.91
N LEU A 250 6.53 12.60 -11.94
CA LEU A 250 5.25 11.95 -12.21
C LEU A 250 4.22 12.92 -12.80
N LEU A 251 4.21 14.18 -12.34
CA LEU A 251 3.34 15.22 -12.87
C LEU A 251 3.69 15.55 -14.32
N VAL A 252 4.99 15.70 -14.62
CA VAL A 252 5.47 15.91 -15.99
C VAL A 252 5.11 14.71 -16.87
N ALA A 253 5.31 13.48 -16.40
CA ALA A 253 4.92 12.28 -17.13
C ALA A 253 3.42 12.26 -17.45
N ALA A 254 2.57 12.66 -16.49
CA ALA A 254 1.13 12.77 -16.69
C ALA A 254 0.78 13.83 -17.74
N ALA A 255 1.44 15.00 -17.69
CA ALA A 255 1.23 16.07 -18.66
C ALA A 255 1.67 15.67 -20.08
N VAL A 256 2.82 15.00 -20.21
CA VAL A 256 3.33 14.50 -21.49
C VAL A 256 2.41 13.42 -22.06
N GLU A 257 1.99 12.44 -21.25
CA GLU A 257 1.07 11.40 -21.72
C GLU A 257 -0.26 12.01 -22.17
N TYR A 258 -0.80 12.96 -21.40
CA TYR A 258 -2.03 13.66 -21.76
C TYR A 258 -1.89 14.42 -23.08
N TRP A 259 -0.81 15.18 -23.25
CA TRP A 259 -0.55 15.94 -24.47
C TRP A 259 -0.39 15.04 -25.70
N LEU A 260 0.35 13.94 -25.57
CA LEU A 260 0.51 12.95 -26.64
C LEU A 260 -0.83 12.33 -27.04
N ARG A 261 -1.65 11.93 -26.06
CA ARG A 261 -3.00 11.39 -26.32
C ARG A 261 -3.89 12.42 -27.00
N ALA A 262 -3.92 13.67 -26.53
CA ALA A 262 -4.71 14.73 -27.15
C ALA A 262 -4.31 14.96 -28.61
N LYS A 263 -3.01 14.92 -28.93
CA LYS A 263 -2.51 15.13 -30.30
C LYS A 263 -2.80 13.96 -31.24
N LEU A 264 -2.74 12.73 -30.74
CA LEU A 264 -2.92 11.52 -31.54
C LEU A 264 -4.41 11.14 -31.74
N GLY A 265 -5.35 12.01 -31.38
CA GLY A 265 -6.78 11.67 -31.31
C GLY A 265 -7.05 10.53 -30.30
N GLY A 266 -6.13 10.37 -29.35
CA GLY A 266 -5.95 9.22 -28.50
C GLY A 266 -7.04 9.07 -27.45
N TRP A 267 -7.57 7.86 -27.42
CA TRP A 267 -8.51 7.29 -26.48
C TRP A 267 -8.14 7.62 -25.01
N ASP A 268 -8.87 8.56 -24.39
CA ASP A 268 -8.92 8.67 -22.93
C ASP A 268 -9.58 7.40 -22.40
N GLY A 269 -8.75 6.37 -22.18
CA GLY A 269 -9.10 5.01 -21.75
C GLY A 269 -10.56 4.64 -21.95
N GLY A 270 -10.91 4.11 -23.12
CA GLY A 270 -12.15 3.39 -23.46
C GLY A 270 -13.48 4.04 -23.06
N ARG A 271 -13.73 4.12 -21.75
CA ARG A 271 -14.95 4.59 -21.12
C ARG A 271 -14.83 5.96 -20.45
N PHE A 272 -13.62 6.49 -20.22
CA PHE A 272 -13.47 7.87 -19.74
C PHE A 272 -13.84 8.89 -20.84
N ALA A 273 -13.62 8.54 -22.12
CA ALA A 273 -14.00 9.33 -23.28
C ALA A 273 -15.52 9.33 -23.59
N ASN A 274 -16.24 8.22 -23.35
CA ASN A 274 -17.62 7.99 -23.85
C ASN A 274 -18.73 8.89 -23.24
N ARG A 275 -18.42 9.86 -22.38
CA ARG A 275 -19.43 10.75 -21.77
C ARG A 275 -19.10 12.23 -21.77
N GLN A 276 -18.00 12.68 -22.39
CA GLN A 276 -17.85 14.12 -22.70
C GLN A 276 -18.72 14.53 -23.90
N SER A 277 -19.32 13.57 -24.59
CA SER A 277 -20.20 13.76 -25.76
C SER A 277 -21.69 13.52 -25.45
N ALA A 278 -22.11 13.59 -24.18
CA ALA A 278 -23.52 13.49 -23.77
C ALA A 278 -23.93 14.70 -22.93
#